data_AF-A0A8K0CXP1-F1
#
_entry.id   AF-A0A8K0CXP1-F1
#
_cell.length_a   1.000
_cell.length_b   1.000
_cell.length_c   1.000
_cell.angle_alpha   90.00
_cell.angle_beta   90.00
_cell.angle_gamma   90.00
#
_symmetry.space_group_name_H-M   'P 1'
#
loop_
_entity.id
_entity.type
_entity.pdbx_description
1 polymer ?
#
loop_
_entity_poly.entity_id
_entity_poly.type
_entity_poly.pdbx_seq_one_letter_code
_entity_poly.pdbx_strand_id
1 'polypeptide(L)' 'INPQHTIPTLDDDGVIVWDSHAINIYLVTKYDKDNLLYPDDPCTRAVINQRLHFDSGVLFPTALRIIVRL' A
#
# COMPACT_ATOMS: atom_id res chain seq x y z
N ILE A 1 -3.19 14.74 11.47
CA ILE A 1 -1.95 14.40 10.73
C ILE A 1 -2.22 14.08 9.26
N ASN A 2 -3.21 13.24 8.93
CA ASN A 2 -3.67 13.01 7.54
C ASN A 2 -4.82 13.97 7.17
N PRO A 3 -4.64 14.88 6.18
CA PRO A 3 -5.69 15.82 5.75
C PRO A 3 -6.85 15.16 5.00
N GLN A 4 -6.69 13.93 4.51
CA GLN A 4 -7.77 13.17 3.86
C GLN A 4 -8.66 12.43 4.88
N HIS A 5 -8.32 12.46 6.17
CA HIS A 5 -9.11 11.85 7.25
C HIS A 5 -9.41 10.35 7.05
N THR A 6 -8.47 9.61 6.46
CA THR A 6 -8.59 8.17 6.22
C THR A 6 -7.65 7.35 7.10
N ILE A 7 -8.01 6.09 7.31
CA ILE A 7 -7.14 5.08 7.90
C ILE A 7 -6.68 4.07 6.82
N PRO A 8 -5.49 3.48 6.95
CA PRO A 8 -4.46 3.76 7.97
C PRO A 8 -3.66 5.05 7.72
N THR A 9 -3.07 5.60 8.78
CA THR A 9 -2.04 6.65 8.73
C THR A 9 -0.90 6.23 9.65
N LEU A 10 0.31 6.16 9.11
CA LEU A 10 1.56 5.86 9.80
C LEU A 10 2.24 7.17 10.24
N ASP A 11 2.78 7.17 11.46
CA ASP A 11 3.78 8.12 11.94
C ASP A 11 5.01 7.32 12.34
N ASP A 12 6.09 7.48 11.58
CA ASP A 12 7.36 6.79 11.81
C ASP A 12 8.43 7.84 12.11
N ASP A 13 8.56 8.17 13.40
CA ASP A 13 9.44 9.20 13.95
C ASP A 13 9.28 10.58 13.27
N GLY A 14 8.03 11.00 13.03
CA GLY A 14 7.70 12.27 12.38
C GLY A 14 7.58 12.20 10.86
N VAL A 15 7.90 11.05 10.25
CA VAL A 15 7.57 10.78 8.84
C VAL A 15 6.12 10.30 8.76
N ILE A 16 5.25 11.17 8.24
CA ILE A 16 3.81 10.88 8.13
C ILE A 16 3.50 10.33 6.74
N VAL A 17 2.93 9.12 6.69
CA VAL A 17 2.48 8.46 5.45
C VAL A 17 1.07 7.95 5.65
N TRP A 18 0.17 8.20 4.70
CA TRP A 18 -1.16 7.58 4.65
C TRP A 18 -1.34 6.89 3.29
N ASP A 19 -2.37 6.04 3.18
CA ASP A 19 -2.55 5.00 2.14
C ASP A 19 -1.85 3.68 2.49
N SER A 20 -2.61 2.59 2.56
CA SER A 20 -2.11 1.28 2.98
C SER A 20 -1.01 0.74 2.07
N HIS A 21 -1.12 0.94 0.76
CA HIS A 21 -0.16 0.41 -0.21
C HIS A 21 1.13 1.24 -0.19
N ALA A 22 1.01 2.57 -0.04
CA ALA A 22 2.16 3.45 0.17
C ALA A 22 2.92 3.12 1.46
N ILE A 23 2.19 2.90 2.57
CA ILE A 23 2.77 2.48 3.85
C ILE A 23 3.53 1.15 3.70
N ASN A 24 2.94 0.16 3.02
CA ASN A 24 3.58 -1.13 2.80
C ASN A 24 4.91 -1.00 2.05
N ILE A 25 4.93 -0.24 0.94
CA ILE A 25 6.16 0.01 0.18
C ILE A 25 7.18 0.74 1.06
N TYR A 26 6.77 1.79 1.78
CA TYR A 26 7.67 2.55 2.67
C TYR A 26 8.34 1.66 3.72
N LEU A 27 7.56 0.83 4.43
CA LEU A 27 8.08 -0.04 5.47
C LEU A 27 9.05 -1.10 4.90
N VAL A 28 8.69 -1.71 3.77
CA VAL A 28 9.58 -2.69 3.12
C VAL A 28 10.86 -2.00 2.64
N THR A 29 10.77 -0.87 1.93
CA THR A 29 11.96 -0.16 1.45
C THR A 29 12.88 0.33 2.58
N LYS A 30 12.32 0.71 3.74
CA LYS A 30 13.12 1.22 4.87
C LYS A 30 13.68 0.11 5.76
N TYR A 31 12.95 -0.99 5.95
CA TYR A 31 13.26 -1.98 6.99
C TYR A 31 13.53 -3.40 6.47
N ASP A 32 13.14 -3.75 5.24
CA ASP A 32 13.47 -5.06 4.65
C ASP A 32 14.94 -5.07 4.22
N LYS A 33 15.75 -5.89 4.89
CA LYS A 33 17.18 -6.01 4.61
C LYS A 33 17.47 -6.97 3.46
N ASP A 34 16.54 -7.88 3.18
CA ASP A 34 16.73 -8.98 2.23
C ASP A 34 16.05 -8.70 0.88
N ASN A 35 15.32 -7.58 0.76
CA ASN A 35 14.58 -7.16 -0.44
C ASN A 35 13.64 -8.26 -0.98
N LEU A 36 13.07 -9.07 -0.10
CA LEU A 36 12.24 -10.22 -0.46
C LEU A 36 10.83 -9.81 -0.85
N LEU A 37 10.29 -8.76 -0.23
CA LEU A 37 8.89 -8.36 -0.39
C LEU A 37 8.67 -7.34 -1.52
N TYR A 38 9.67 -6.52 -1.83
CA TYR A 38 9.60 -5.52 -2.91
C TYR A 38 10.94 -5.39 -3.67
N PRO A 39 11.35 -6.43 -4.42
CA PRO A 39 12.66 -6.48 -5.08
C PRO A 39 12.93 -5.31 -6.03
N ASP A 40 14.21 -4.96 -6.21
CA ASP A 40 14.65 -3.86 -7.10
C ASP A 40 14.58 -4.17 -8.60
N ASP A 41 14.43 -5.45 -8.98
CA ASP A 41 14.25 -5.84 -10.38
C ASP A 41 13.02 -5.13 -11.00
N PRO A 42 13.21 -4.31 -12.06
CA PRO A 42 12.13 -3.49 -12.61
C PRO A 42 10.94 -4.30 -13.10
N CYS A 43 11.18 -5.47 -13.68
CA CYS A 43 10.12 -6.34 -14.21
C CYS A 43 9.26 -6.91 -13.09
N THR A 44 9.90 -7.45 -12.05
CA THR A 44 9.22 -7.97 -10.86
C THR A 44 8.46 -6.88 -10.13
N ARG A 45 9.09 -5.71 -9.91
CA ARG A 45 8.46 -4.56 -9.27
C ARG A 45 7.27 -4.03 -10.07
N ALA A 46 7.34 -4.03 -11.41
CA ALA A 46 6.22 -3.66 -12.26
C ALA A 46 5.01 -4.58 -12.05
N VAL A 47 5.22 -5.89 -11.93
CA VAL A 47 4.15 -6.84 -11.62
C VAL A 47 3.56 -6.60 -10.23
N ILE A 48 4.39 -6.35 -9.21
CA ILE A 48 3.91 -6.03 -7.86
C ILE A 48 3.06 -4.76 -7.89
N ASN A 49 3.56 -3.67 -8.49
CA ASN A 49 2.82 -2.41 -8.61
C ASN A 49 1.51 -2.59 -9.37
N GLN A 50 1.51 -3.39 -10.44
CA GLN A 50 0.28 -3.73 -11.15
C GLN A 50 -0.76 -4.38 -10.21
N ARG A 51 -0.35 -5.27 -9.30
CA ARG A 51 -1.26 -5.90 -8.33
C ARG A 51 -1.72 -4.92 -7.25
N LEU A 52 -0.85 -4.06 -6.73
CA LEU A 52 -1.22 -3.03 -5.74
C LEU A 52 -2.23 -2.02 -6.32
N HIS A 53 -2.04 -1.60 -7.58
CA HIS A 53 -3.00 -0.72 -8.27
C HIS A 53 -4.31 -1.42 -8.62
N PHE A 54 -4.27 -2.70 -9.01
CA PHE A 54 -5.48 -3.49 -9.20
C PHE A 54 -6.27 -3.61 -7.88
N ASP A 55 -5.58 -3.84 -6.77
CA ASP A 55 -6.21 -3.97 -5.47
C ASP A 55 -6.91 -2.68 -5.03
N SER A 56 -6.17 -1.56 -5.00
CA SER A 56 -6.70 -0.24 -4.62
C SER A 56 -7.77 0.31 -5.57
N GLY A 57 -7.63 0.07 -6.88
CA GLY A 57 -8.53 0.63 -7.89
C GLY A 57 -9.74 -0.24 -8.24
N VAL A 58 -9.65 -1.56 -8.05
CA VAL A 58 -10.68 -2.51 -8.52
C VAL A 58 -11.13 -3.45 -7.41
N LEU A 59 -10.22 -4.24 -6.83
CA LEU A 59 -10.59 -5.32 -5.91
C LEU A 59 -11.22 -4.79 -4.62
N PHE A 60 -10.50 -3.94 -3.88
CA PHE A 60 -10.96 -3.41 -2.61
C PHE A 60 -12.25 -2.59 -2.74
N PRO A 61 -12.38 -1.62 -3.69
CA PRO A 61 -13.63 -0.90 -3.87
C PRO A 61 -14.80 -1.81 -4.25
N THR A 62 -14.58 -2.85 -5.05
CA THR A 62 -15.62 -3.81 -5.44
C THR A 62 -16.05 -4.68 -4.26
N ALA A 63 -15.09 -5.23 -3.52
CA ALA A 63 -15.35 -6.02 -2.33
C ALA A 63 -16.10 -5.21 -1.27
N LEU A 64 -15.66 -3.97 -1.00
CA LEU A 64 -16.32 -3.07 -0.07
C LEU A 64 -17.77 -2.81 -0.49
N ARG A 65 -18.02 -2.52 -1.78
CA ARG A 65 -19.39 -2.34 -2.30
C ARG A 65 -20.28 -3.55 -2.10
N ILE A 66 -19.74 -4.77 -2.22
CA ILE A 66 -20.50 -6.00 -1.99
C ILE A 66 -20.82 -6.14 -0.50
N ILE A 67 -19.80 -6.00 0.36
CA ILE A 67 -19.91 -6.18 1.81
C ILE A 67 -20.90 -5.17 2.41
N VAL A 68 -20.85 -3.90 2.01
CA VAL A 68 -21.72 -2.84 2.57
C VAL A 68 -23.12 -2.78 1.95
N ARG A 69 -23.39 -3.56 0.89
CA ARG A 69 -24.73 -3.68 0.28
C ARG A 69 -25.47 -4.95 0.72
N LEU A 70 -24.81 -5.82 1.48
CA LEU A 70 -25.44 -6.91 2.23
C LEU A 70 -25.83 -6.40 3.62
#